data_AF-A0A5N6NWD5-F1
#
_entry.id   AF-A0A5N6NWD5-F1
#
_cell.length_a   1.000
_cell.length_b   1.000
_cell.length_c   1.000
_cell.angle_alpha   90.00
_cell.angle_beta   90.00
_cell.angle_gamma   90.00
#
_symmetry.space_group_name_H-M   'P 1'
#
loop_
_entity.id
_entity.type
_entity.pdbx_description
1 polymer ?
#
loop_
_entity_poly.entity_id
_entity_poly.type
_entity_poly.pdbx_seq_one_letter_code
_entity_poly.pdbx_strand_id
1 'polypeptide(L)'
;MLEHKEAIISHLSWASLFLDFHTLGLYVHNDVMLAFGTSEKQILIEPIFAQWIQSAHGKTSYGFDILLSSTNGPAFNAGRSIWLSGWLNAVNENSNSLFLTIGPGDFLVHHAIALGLHTTTLILVKGALDARGSKLMPDKKDFAHKVKKEPSDIEK
;
A
#
# COMPACT_ATOMS: atom_id res chain seq x y z
N MET A 1 23.27 -8.62 2.77
CA MET A 1 22.27 -8.01 1.87
C MET A 1 22.59 -8.26 0.40
N LEU A 2 23.75 -7.82 -0.11
CA LEU A 2 24.12 -8.02 -1.53
C LEU A 2 24.28 -9.49 -1.93
N GLU A 3 24.75 -10.35 -1.01
CA GLU A 3 24.93 -11.80 -1.23
C GLU A 3 23.61 -12.55 -1.47
N HIS A 4 22.48 -12.00 -1.02
CA HIS A 4 21.15 -12.58 -1.18
C HIS A 4 20.23 -11.67 -2.00
N LYS A 5 20.79 -10.81 -2.85
CA LYS A 5 20.01 -9.84 -3.63
C LYS A 5 18.92 -10.48 -4.49
N GLU A 6 19.18 -11.65 -5.05
CA GLU A 6 18.23 -12.38 -5.89
C GLU A 6 16.98 -12.80 -5.10
N ALA A 7 17.14 -13.16 -3.83
CA ALA A 7 16.02 -13.51 -2.96
C ALA A 7 15.14 -12.29 -2.64
N ILE A 8 15.74 -11.12 -2.41
CA ILE A 8 14.99 -9.88 -2.17
C ILE A 8 14.20 -9.48 -3.43
N ILE A 9 14.86 -9.49 -4.59
CA ILE A 9 14.25 -9.15 -5.88
C ILE A 9 13.12 -10.14 -6.21
N SER A 10 13.30 -11.44 -5.97
CA SER A 10 12.28 -12.45 -6.26
C SER A 10 11.04 -12.31 -5.38
N HIS A 11 11.19 -12.00 -4.09
CA HIS A 11 10.05 -11.77 -3.20
C HIS A 11 9.30 -10.49 -3.54
N LEU A 12 10.01 -9.40 -3.88
CA LEU A 12 9.37 -8.17 -4.36
C LEU A 12 8.64 -8.38 -5.69
N SER A 13 9.20 -9.21 -6.59
CA SER A 13 8.54 -9.61 -7.84
C SER A 13 7.28 -10.43 -7.57
N TRP A 14 7.35 -11.39 -6.64
CA TRP A 14 6.20 -12.19 -6.25
C TRP A 14 5.09 -11.32 -5.65
N ALA A 15 5.41 -10.43 -4.71
CA ALA A 15 4.44 -9.53 -4.10
C ALA A 15 3.77 -8.62 -5.13
N SER A 16 4.56 -8.09 -6.09
CA SER A 16 4.04 -7.26 -7.18
C SER A 16 3.09 -8.02 -8.08
N LEU A 17 3.45 -9.23 -8.53
CA LEU A 17 2.59 -10.07 -9.36
C LEU A 17 1.33 -10.52 -8.61
N PHE A 18 1.47 -10.88 -7.34
CA PHE A 18 0.34 -11.24 -6.49
C PHE A 18 -0.66 -10.08 -6.40
N LEU A 19 -0.20 -8.88 -6.07
CA LEU A 19 -1.08 -7.71 -5.99
C LEU A 19 -1.70 -7.36 -7.34
N ASP A 20 -0.96 -7.46 -8.44
CA ASP A 20 -1.44 -7.16 -9.79
C ASP A 20 -2.61 -8.09 -10.17
N PHE A 21 -2.39 -9.40 -10.12
CA PHE A 21 -3.41 -10.38 -10.50
C PHE A 21 -4.69 -10.26 -9.69
N HIS A 22 -4.60 -10.06 -8.36
CA HIS A 22 -5.77 -10.01 -7.50
C HIS A 22 -6.50 -8.67 -7.62
N THR A 23 -5.77 -7.55 -7.63
CA THR A 23 -6.38 -6.21 -7.69
C THR A 23 -7.03 -5.99 -9.05
N LEU A 24 -6.30 -6.22 -10.14
CA LEU A 24 -6.83 -6.07 -11.49
C LEU A 24 -7.93 -7.09 -11.76
N GLY A 25 -7.77 -8.34 -11.30
CA GLY A 25 -8.79 -9.38 -11.41
C GLY A 25 -10.12 -8.99 -10.77
N LEU A 26 -10.08 -8.40 -9.58
CA LEU A 26 -11.30 -7.91 -8.90
C LEU A 26 -11.92 -6.71 -9.60
N TYR A 27 -11.13 -5.75 -10.08
CA TYR A 27 -11.65 -4.63 -10.87
C TYR A 27 -12.38 -5.12 -12.13
N VAL A 28 -11.72 -5.96 -12.92
CA VAL A 28 -12.31 -6.50 -14.16
C VAL A 28 -13.54 -7.36 -13.86
N HIS A 29 -13.52 -8.19 -12.83
CA HIS A 29 -14.69 -8.97 -12.39
C HIS A 29 -15.86 -8.05 -12.07
N ASN A 30 -15.64 -7.00 -11.26
CA ASN A 30 -16.68 -6.09 -10.84
C ASN A 30 -17.27 -5.27 -12.00
N ASP A 31 -16.43 -4.86 -12.95
CA ASP A 31 -16.85 -4.18 -14.19
C ASP A 31 -17.71 -5.10 -15.06
N VAL A 32 -17.32 -6.37 -15.23
CA VAL A 32 -18.10 -7.35 -16.01
C VAL A 32 -19.45 -7.64 -15.35
N MET A 33 -19.50 -7.81 -14.02
CA MET A 33 -20.76 -8.02 -13.30
C MET A 33 -21.69 -6.81 -13.43
N LEU A 34 -21.14 -5.59 -13.40
CA LEU A 34 -21.90 -4.36 -13.61
C LEU A 34 -22.41 -4.26 -15.05
N ALA A 35 -21.57 -4.55 -16.03
CA ALA A 35 -21.93 -4.53 -17.46
C ALA A 35 -23.06 -5.53 -17.79
N PHE A 36 -23.11 -6.67 -17.09
CA PHE A 36 -24.21 -7.64 -17.21
C PHE A 36 -25.45 -7.31 -16.39
N GLY A 37 -25.48 -6.18 -15.68
CA GLY A 37 -26.62 -5.75 -14.87
C GLY A 37 -26.83 -6.58 -13.61
N THR A 38 -25.84 -7.38 -13.21
CA THR A 38 -25.86 -8.21 -11.99
C THR A 38 -24.91 -7.64 -10.94
N SER A 39 -25.15 -6.41 -10.52
CA SER A 39 -24.27 -5.69 -9.57
C SER A 39 -24.17 -6.38 -8.20
N GLU A 40 -25.19 -7.16 -7.81
CA GLU A 40 -25.20 -7.96 -6.60
C GLU A 40 -24.17 -9.10 -6.59
N LYS A 41 -23.61 -9.45 -7.75
CA LYS A 41 -22.56 -10.47 -7.89
C LYS A 41 -21.14 -9.89 -7.88
N GLN A 42 -21.00 -8.58 -7.66
CA GLN A 42 -19.70 -7.97 -7.41
C GLN A 42 -19.08 -8.54 -6.14
N ILE A 43 -17.75 -8.61 -6.13
CA ILE A 43 -16.99 -9.00 -4.95
C ILE A 43 -16.56 -7.71 -4.25
N LEU A 44 -17.28 -7.39 -3.17
CA LEU A 44 -17.05 -6.21 -2.35
C LEU A 44 -16.44 -6.66 -1.02
N ILE A 45 -15.15 -6.38 -0.84
CA ILE A 45 -14.40 -6.75 0.35
C ILE A 45 -14.31 -5.55 1.29
N GLU A 46 -14.85 -5.69 2.50
CA GLU A 46 -14.77 -4.65 3.52
C GLU A 46 -13.34 -4.52 4.08
N PRO A 47 -12.79 -3.29 4.22
CA PRO A 47 -11.47 -3.06 4.81
C PRO A 47 -11.50 -3.16 6.34
N ILE A 48 -11.85 -4.34 6.88
CA ILE A 48 -12.08 -4.58 8.31
C ILE A 48 -10.89 -4.14 9.18
N PHE A 49 -9.65 -4.35 8.72
CA PHE A 49 -8.48 -3.92 9.48
C PHE A 49 -8.36 -2.40 9.60
N ALA A 50 -8.69 -1.67 8.55
CA ALA A 50 -8.67 -0.22 8.59
C ALA A 50 -9.86 0.33 9.39
N GLN A 51 -11.05 -0.29 9.28
CA GLN A 51 -12.22 0.06 10.10
C GLN A 51 -11.95 -0.18 11.58
N TRP A 52 -11.28 -1.30 11.91
CA TRP A 52 -10.82 -1.61 13.26
C TRP A 52 -9.88 -0.55 13.81
N ILE A 53 -8.92 -0.07 13.00
CA ILE A 53 -8.03 1.04 13.40
C ILE A 53 -8.84 2.31 13.65
N GLN A 54 -9.80 2.66 12.79
CA GLN A 54 -10.64 3.84 13.00
C GLN A 54 -11.46 3.73 14.30
N SER A 55 -12.01 2.55 14.60
CA SER A 55 -12.72 2.32 15.86
C SER A 55 -11.82 2.28 17.09
N ALA A 56 -10.61 1.72 16.98
CA ALA A 56 -9.60 1.81 18.04
C ALA A 56 -9.29 3.26 18.41
N HIS A 57 -9.40 4.18 17.44
CA HIS A 57 -9.27 5.63 17.62
C HIS A 57 -10.57 6.34 18.03
N GLY A 58 -11.67 5.62 18.27
CA GLY A 58 -12.91 6.20 18.81
C GLY A 58 -14.00 6.49 17.78
N LYS A 59 -13.84 6.04 16.52
CA LYS A 59 -14.92 6.09 15.52
C LYS A 59 -15.96 5.02 15.81
N THR A 60 -17.20 5.43 16.08
CA THR A 60 -18.27 4.53 16.53
C THR A 60 -19.13 3.96 15.38
N SER A 61 -19.00 4.50 14.17
CA SER A 61 -19.85 4.15 13.01
C SER A 61 -19.77 2.69 12.57
N TYR A 62 -18.68 1.98 12.86
CA TYR A 62 -18.48 0.58 12.45
C TYR A 62 -18.96 -0.45 13.47
N GLY A 63 -19.38 -0.01 14.67
CA GLY A 63 -19.93 -0.90 15.69
C GLY A 63 -18.90 -1.77 16.45
N PHE A 64 -17.59 -1.54 16.27
CA PHE A 64 -16.58 -2.17 17.12
C PHE A 64 -16.52 -1.50 18.50
N ASP A 65 -16.60 -2.30 19.56
CA ASP A 65 -16.44 -1.85 20.96
C ASP A 65 -15.00 -2.18 21.44
N ILE A 66 -14.03 -1.35 21.07
CA ILE A 66 -12.60 -1.58 21.36
C ILE A 66 -11.84 -0.29 21.65
N LEU A 67 -10.94 -0.32 22.63
CA LEU A 67 -10.06 0.79 23.00
C LEU A 67 -10.84 2.11 23.20
N LEU A 68 -10.66 3.12 22.32
CA LEU A 68 -11.28 4.43 22.47
C LEU A 68 -12.74 4.50 21.99
N SER A 69 -13.23 3.52 21.22
CA SER A 69 -14.68 3.44 20.94
C SER A 69 -15.45 2.85 22.13
N SER A 70 -14.76 2.18 23.06
CA SER A 70 -15.35 1.62 24.27
C SER A 70 -15.31 2.61 25.43
N THR A 71 -16.46 3.12 25.84
CA THR A 71 -16.56 4.10 26.94
C THR A 71 -16.13 3.57 28.30
N ASN A 72 -16.05 2.25 28.46
CA ASN A 72 -15.66 1.58 29.70
C ASN A 72 -14.19 1.12 29.67
N GLY A 73 -13.48 1.30 28.54
CA GLY A 73 -12.11 0.83 28.37
C GLY A 73 -11.10 1.63 29.20
N PRO A 74 -9.99 0.99 29.66
CA PRO A 74 -8.92 1.70 30.35
C PRO A 74 -8.33 2.86 29.54
N ALA A 75 -8.18 2.68 28.22
CA ALA A 75 -7.68 3.71 27.30
C ALA A 75 -8.61 4.93 27.24
N PHE A 76 -9.93 4.70 27.18
CA PHE A 76 -10.93 5.76 27.21
C PHE A 76 -10.90 6.52 28.54
N ASN A 77 -10.91 5.79 29.65
CA ASN A 77 -10.93 6.39 30.99
C ASN A 77 -9.68 7.22 31.28
N ALA A 78 -8.51 6.79 30.82
CA ALA A 78 -7.25 7.53 31.00
C ALA A 78 -7.22 8.87 30.23
N GLY A 79 -7.83 8.93 29.04
CA GLY A 79 -7.82 10.14 28.20
C GLY A 79 -8.96 11.12 28.44
N ARG A 80 -10.03 10.69 29.14
CA ARG A 80 -11.33 11.37 29.20
C ARG A 80 -11.29 12.83 29.68
N SER A 81 -10.37 13.17 30.58
CA SER A 81 -10.38 14.47 31.27
C SER A 81 -9.64 15.60 30.54
N ILE A 82 -8.85 15.30 29.48
CA ILE A 82 -7.95 16.29 28.87
C ILE A 82 -8.28 16.50 27.39
N TRP A 83 -7.95 15.53 26.54
CA TRP A 83 -7.98 15.69 25.07
C TRP A 83 -9.07 14.85 24.41
N LEU A 84 -9.52 13.77 25.08
CA LEU A 84 -10.33 12.73 24.45
C LEU A 84 -11.72 13.23 24.04
N SER A 85 -12.35 14.11 24.82
CA SER A 85 -13.67 14.65 24.47
C SER A 85 -13.65 15.43 23.15
N GLY A 86 -12.68 16.33 22.97
CA GLY A 86 -12.50 17.07 21.72
C GLY A 86 -12.13 16.16 20.55
N TRP A 87 -11.26 15.18 20.79
CA TRP A 87 -10.89 14.17 19.80
C TRP A 87 -12.09 13.34 19.31
N LEU A 88 -12.89 12.79 20.23
CA LEU A 88 -14.06 11.98 19.89
C LEU A 88 -15.12 12.78 19.14
N ASN A 89 -15.31 14.05 19.50
CA ASN A 89 -16.18 14.95 18.75
C ASN A 89 -15.70 15.11 17.30
N ALA A 90 -14.40 15.36 17.11
CA ALA A 90 -13.83 15.54 15.77
C ALA A 90 -13.86 14.24 14.93
N VAL A 91 -13.51 13.09 15.49
CA VAL A 91 -13.46 11.80 14.77
C VAL A 91 -14.85 11.28 14.37
N ASN A 92 -15.89 11.63 15.12
CA ASN A 92 -17.27 11.24 14.81
C ASN A 92 -18.05 12.32 14.05
N GLU A 93 -17.42 13.43 13.69
CA GLU A 93 -18.04 14.47 12.89
C GLU A 93 -17.88 14.19 11.38
N ASN A 94 -19.00 14.08 10.66
CA ASN A 94 -19.01 13.74 9.24
C ASN A 94 -18.70 14.93 8.30
N SER A 95 -18.53 16.14 8.85
CA SER A 95 -18.29 17.36 8.07
C SER A 95 -16.80 17.61 7.78
N ASN A 96 -15.91 16.94 8.52
CA ASN A 96 -14.46 17.09 8.39
C ASN A 96 -13.84 15.88 7.67
N SER A 97 -12.52 15.94 7.44
CA SER A 97 -11.77 14.89 6.75
C SER A 97 -11.05 13.93 7.69
N LEU A 98 -11.31 14.00 9.01
CA LEU A 98 -10.63 13.17 10.01
C LEU A 98 -11.24 11.77 10.01
N PHE A 99 -10.44 10.77 9.64
CA PHE A 99 -10.88 9.37 9.52
C PHE A 99 -12.19 9.23 8.75
N LEU A 100 -12.21 9.63 7.48
CA LEU A 100 -13.35 9.42 6.58
C LEU A 100 -13.84 7.97 6.63
N THR A 101 -15.15 7.79 6.45
CA THR A 101 -15.74 6.45 6.42
C THR A 101 -15.22 5.70 5.20
N ILE A 102 -14.66 4.51 5.43
CA ILE A 102 -14.05 3.67 4.40
C ILE A 102 -14.91 2.45 4.11
N GLY A 103 -14.94 2.05 2.84
CA GLY A 103 -15.69 0.89 2.37
C GLY A 103 -14.93 0.07 1.33
N PRO A 104 -15.64 -0.78 0.58
CA PRO A 104 -15.02 -1.71 -0.37
C PRO A 104 -14.26 -1.04 -1.52
N GLY A 105 -14.69 0.14 -1.96
CA GLY A 105 -13.95 0.92 -2.95
C GLY A 105 -12.57 1.36 -2.44
N ASP A 106 -12.51 1.78 -1.17
CA ASP A 106 -11.25 2.15 -0.51
C ASP A 106 -10.31 0.95 -0.38
N PHE A 107 -10.84 -0.24 -0.12
CA PHE A 107 -10.03 -1.47 -0.09
C PHE A 107 -9.29 -1.69 -1.42
N LEU A 108 -10.00 -1.61 -2.55
CA LEU A 108 -9.43 -1.87 -3.87
C LEU A 108 -8.39 -0.81 -4.26
N VAL A 109 -8.66 0.48 -4.01
CA VAL A 109 -7.69 1.54 -4.33
C VAL A 109 -6.43 1.45 -3.47
N HIS A 110 -6.54 1.09 -2.18
CA HIS A 110 -5.36 0.90 -1.33
C HIS A 110 -4.50 -0.29 -1.81
N HIS A 111 -5.10 -1.36 -2.34
CA HIS A 111 -4.35 -2.45 -2.95
C HIS A 111 -3.67 -2.03 -4.27
N ALA A 112 -4.31 -1.17 -5.07
CA ALA A 112 -3.69 -0.58 -6.26
C ALA A 112 -2.50 0.34 -5.90
N ILE A 113 -2.61 1.12 -4.82
CA ILE A 113 -1.50 1.93 -4.30
C ILE A 113 -0.37 1.01 -3.81
N ALA A 114 -0.70 -0.06 -3.08
CA ALA A 114 0.27 -1.05 -2.63
C ALA A 114 1.01 -1.69 -3.82
N LEU A 115 0.30 -2.04 -4.90
CA LEU A 115 0.88 -2.53 -6.13
C LEU A 115 1.87 -1.52 -6.73
N GLY A 116 1.47 -0.25 -6.87
CA GLY A 116 2.34 0.81 -7.38
C GLY A 116 3.61 0.99 -6.54
N LEU A 117 3.48 0.95 -5.21
CA LEU A 117 4.62 1.04 -4.29
C LEU A 117 5.56 -0.17 -4.40
N HIS A 118 5.03 -1.39 -4.43
CA HIS A 118 5.84 -2.61 -4.53
C HIS A 118 6.57 -2.70 -5.88
N THR A 119 5.89 -2.38 -6.98
CA THR A 119 6.49 -2.38 -8.32
C THR A 119 7.56 -1.30 -8.47
N THR A 120 7.30 -0.07 -8.01
CA THR A 120 8.29 1.00 -8.02
C THR A 120 9.51 0.64 -7.16
N THR A 121 9.27 0.07 -5.97
CA THR A 121 10.33 -0.42 -5.09
C THR A 121 11.14 -1.53 -5.75
N LEU A 122 10.49 -2.50 -6.41
CA LEU A 122 11.15 -3.56 -7.16
C LEU A 122 12.09 -3.00 -8.23
N ILE A 123 11.62 -2.02 -9.02
CA ILE A 123 12.42 -1.40 -10.09
C ILE A 123 13.65 -0.71 -9.50
N LEU A 124 13.47 0.13 -8.48
CA LEU A 124 14.56 0.89 -7.86
C LEU A 124 15.56 -0.03 -7.13
N VAL A 125 15.05 -0.98 -6.34
CA VAL A 125 15.89 -1.91 -5.57
C VAL A 125 16.66 -2.84 -6.49
N LYS A 126 16.02 -3.42 -7.52
CA LYS A 126 16.73 -4.24 -8.51
C LYS A 126 17.79 -3.41 -9.23
N GLY A 127 17.46 -2.19 -9.66
CA GLY A 127 18.42 -1.28 -10.28
C GLY A 127 19.65 -1.01 -9.41
N ALA A 128 19.44 -0.75 -8.12
CA ALA A 128 20.52 -0.50 -7.17
C ALA A 128 21.37 -1.75 -6.88
N LEU A 129 20.74 -2.92 -6.69
CA LEU A 129 21.43 -4.17 -6.36
C LEU A 129 22.20 -4.76 -7.56
N ASP A 130 21.75 -4.50 -8.78
CA ASP A 130 22.42 -4.92 -10.03
C ASP A 130 23.31 -3.84 -10.65
N ALA A 131 23.52 -2.71 -9.96
CA ALA A 131 24.30 -1.58 -10.46
C ALA A 131 25.79 -1.93 -10.66
N ARG A 132 26.38 -2.74 -9.78
CA ARG A 132 27.81 -3.11 -9.86
C ARG A 132 28.09 -4.29 -10.80
N GLY A 133 27.07 -5.09 -11.07
CA GLY A 133 27.19 -6.31 -11.87
C GLY A 133 25.93 -7.17 -11.76
N SER A 134 25.59 -7.82 -12.86
CA SER A 134 24.48 -8.79 -12.98
C SER A 134 24.98 -10.04 -13.69
N LYS A 135 24.23 -11.15 -13.68
CA LYS A 135 24.64 -12.36 -14.41
C LYS A 135 24.80 -12.11 -15.93
N LEU A 136 24.01 -11.20 -16.50
CA LEU A 136 24.09 -10.81 -17.90
C LEU A 136 25.31 -9.92 -18.21
N MET A 137 25.67 -9.03 -17.29
CA MET A 137 26.81 -8.11 -17.42
C MET A 137 27.54 -8.00 -16.08
N PRO A 138 28.51 -8.89 -15.80
CA PRO A 138 29.19 -8.98 -14.50
C PRO A 138 30.06 -7.76 -14.16
N ASP A 139 30.57 -7.09 -15.18
CA ASP A 139 31.50 -5.95 -15.13
C ASP A 139 30.80 -4.59 -15.28
N LYS A 140 29.50 -4.50 -14.97
CA LYS A 140 28.71 -3.26 -15.11
C LYS A 140 29.34 -2.04 -14.41
N LYS A 141 29.99 -2.25 -13.26
CA LYS A 141 30.74 -1.20 -12.54
C LYS A 141 31.80 -0.50 -13.40
N ASP A 142 32.39 -1.18 -14.38
CA ASP A 142 33.51 -0.69 -15.18
C ASP A 142 33.02 0.17 -16.37
N PHE A 143 31.73 0.09 -16.71
CA PHE A 143 31.10 0.92 -17.73
C PHE A 143 30.63 2.28 -17.21
N ALA A 144 30.39 2.42 -15.91
CA ALA A 144 30.00 3.72 -15.33
C ALA A 144 31.06 4.81 -15.58
N HIS A 145 32.34 4.44 -15.70
CA HIS A 145 33.45 5.34 -16.08
C HIS A 145 33.60 5.56 -17.60
N LYS A 146 33.00 4.71 -18.45
CA LYS A 146 33.24 4.71 -19.91
C LYS A 146 32.06 5.20 -20.75
N VAL A 147 30.84 5.19 -20.20
CA VAL A 147 29.63 5.65 -20.93
C VAL A 147 29.63 7.18 -21.15
N LYS A 148 30.46 7.94 -20.43
CA LYS A 148 30.88 9.31 -20.78
C LYS A 148 32.34 9.32 -21.24
N LYS A 149 32.60 8.86 -22.46
CA LYS A 149 33.74 9.39 -23.22
C LYS A 149 33.17 10.33 -24.26
N GLU A 150 33.49 11.62 -24.09
CA GLU A 150 33.24 12.64 -25.11
C GLU A 150 33.85 12.21 -26.45
N PRO A 151 33.36 12.74 -27.59
CA PRO A 151 33.85 12.42 -28.93
C PRO A 151 35.32 12.85 -29.21
N SER A 152 36.14 13.10 -28.19
CA SER A 152 37.58 13.37 -28.32
C SER A 152 38.45 12.10 -28.41
N ASP A 153 37.88 10.92 -28.21
CA ASP A 153 38.63 9.65 -28.22
C ASP A 153 38.58 8.90 -29.56
N ILE A 154 38.12 9.55 -30.64
CA ILE A 154 38.05 8.97 -32.00
C ILE A 154 39.30 9.32 -32.84
N GLU A 155 40.15 10.26 -32.42
CA GLU A 155 41.42 10.55 -33.08
C GLU A 155 42.60 10.29 -32.14
N LYS A 156 43.15 9.07 -32.21
CA LYS A 156 44.58 8.75 -32.03
C LYS A 156 44.86 7.31 -32.43
#